data_AF-A0A2V6M6Q6-F1
#
_entry.id   AF-A0A2V6M6Q6-F1
#
_cell.length_a   1.000
_cell.length_b   1.000
_cell.length_c   1.000
_cell.angle_alpha   90.00
_cell.angle_beta   90.00
_cell.angle_gamma   90.00
#
_symmetry.space_group_name_H-M   'P 1'
#
loop_
_entity.id
_entity.type
_entity.pdbx_description
1 polymer ?
#
loop_
_entity_poly.entity_id
_entity_poly.type
_entity_poly.pdbx_seq_one_letter_code
_entity_poly.pdbx_strand_id
1 'polypeptide(L)'
;MAPDHIRHTYEDLASYQLIDSNLAGRNPVIVRVRLPSSVTHFVVIAGKDGFDYLVRDPGDGSAKGLYPLRELGSNIEALRFYEPIANGDF
;
A
#
# COMPACT_ATOMS: atom_id res chain seq x y z
N MET A 1 -20.51 3.78 9.47
CA MET A 1 -19.69 3.01 8.52
C MET A 1 -20.39 3.12 7.18
N ALA A 2 -19.85 3.88 6.22
CA ALA A 2 -20.44 4.03 4.90
C ALA A 2 -19.78 2.99 3.96
N PRO A 3 -20.52 1.98 3.48
CA PRO A 3 -19.97 0.96 2.57
C PRO A 3 -19.74 1.48 1.15
N ASP A 4 -20.24 2.67 0.80
CA ASP A 4 -20.49 3.06 -0.59
C ASP A 4 -19.49 4.09 -1.16
N HIS A 5 -18.35 4.30 -0.50
CA HIS A 5 -17.41 5.37 -0.87
C HIS A 5 -16.12 4.87 -1.51
N ILE A 6 -15.89 3.55 -1.58
CA ILE A 6 -14.60 2.97 -1.97
C ILE A 6 -14.82 1.73 -2.84
N ARG A 7 -14.21 1.69 -4.03
CA ARG A 7 -14.22 0.57 -4.96
C ARG A 7 -12.93 -0.23 -4.86
N HIS A 8 -13.03 -1.56 -4.80
CA HIS A 8 -11.89 -2.45 -4.97
C HIS A 8 -11.46 -2.43 -6.44
N THR A 9 -10.29 -1.83 -6.73
CA THR A 9 -9.84 -1.60 -8.11
C THR A 9 -8.88 -2.67 -8.59
N TYR A 10 -7.99 -3.16 -7.73
CA TYR A 10 -6.97 -4.14 -8.11
C TYR A 10 -6.50 -4.98 -6.92
N GLU A 11 -6.31 -6.29 -7.17
CA GLU A 11 -5.63 -7.23 -6.28
C GLU A 11 -4.96 -8.33 -7.11
N ASP A 12 -3.63 -8.29 -7.22
CA ASP A 12 -2.83 -9.32 -7.89
C ASP A 12 -1.33 -9.15 -7.56
N LEU A 13 -0.46 -9.68 -8.44
CA LEU A 13 0.99 -9.54 -8.43
C LEU A 13 1.45 -8.09 -8.23
N ALA A 14 2.65 -7.96 -7.65
CA ALA A 14 3.31 -6.68 -7.46
C ALA A 14 3.57 -5.97 -8.80
N SER A 15 3.31 -4.66 -8.84
CA SER A 15 3.67 -3.81 -9.98
C SER A 15 4.15 -2.45 -9.51
N TYR A 16 5.44 -2.17 -9.70
CA TYR A 16 6.04 -0.87 -9.36
C TYR A 16 5.39 0.28 -10.13
N GLN A 17 5.00 0.06 -11.38
CA GLN A 17 4.27 1.05 -12.18
C GLN A 17 2.90 1.38 -11.58
N LEU A 18 2.15 0.37 -11.12
CA LEU A 18 0.86 0.60 -10.48
C LEU A 18 1.02 1.30 -9.13
N ILE A 19 2.04 0.93 -8.35
CA ILE A 19 2.36 1.62 -7.08
C ILE A 19 2.66 3.10 -7.36
N ASP A 20 3.60 3.39 -8.26
CA ASP A 20 4.00 4.77 -8.58
C ASP A 20 2.83 5.60 -9.13
N SER A 21 1.98 5.00 -9.97
CA SER A 21 0.80 5.69 -10.54
C SER A 21 -0.23 6.03 -9.46
N ASN A 22 -0.50 5.11 -8.52
CA ASN A 22 -1.38 5.36 -7.39
C ASN A 22 -0.82 6.45 -6.48
N LEU A 23 0.47 6.42 -6.16
CA LEU A 23 1.11 7.46 -5.35
C LEU A 23 1.07 8.84 -6.00
N ALA A 24 1.25 8.93 -7.33
CA ALA A 24 1.09 10.17 -8.07
C ALA A 24 -0.35 10.73 -7.96
N GLY A 25 -1.36 9.85 -7.91
CA GLY A 25 -2.75 10.18 -7.65
C GLY A 25 -3.11 10.40 -6.18
N ARG A 26 -2.12 10.43 -5.27
CA ARG A 26 -2.32 10.46 -3.80
C ARG A 26 -3.18 9.32 -3.28
N ASN A 27 -3.18 8.19 -3.99
CA ASN A 27 -3.85 6.96 -3.57
C ASN A 27 -2.85 6.02 -2.90
N PRO A 28 -2.93 5.80 -1.58
CA PRO A 28 -2.07 4.83 -0.92
C PRO A 28 -2.45 3.41 -1.35
N VAL A 29 -1.47 2.51 -1.34
CA VAL A 29 -1.67 1.10 -1.73
C VAL A 29 -1.28 0.17 -0.60
N ILE A 30 -1.92 -1.00 -0.55
CA ILE A 30 -1.59 -2.08 0.39
C ILE A 30 -0.70 -3.07 -0.34
N VAL A 31 0.39 -3.48 0.29
CA VAL A 31 1.28 -4.50 -0.25
C VAL A 31 1.44 -5.65 0.72
N ARG A 32 1.57 -6.85 0.17
CA ARG A 32 1.99 -8.03 0.90
C ARG A 32 3.50 -8.19 0.75
N VAL A 33 4.18 -8.41 1.87
CA VAL A 33 5.61 -8.71 1.93
C VAL A 33 5.85 -9.97 2.76
N ARG A 34 7.01 -10.58 2.55
CA ARG A 34 7.47 -11.74 3.32
C ARG A 34 8.63 -11.34 4.21
N LEU A 35 8.38 -11.19 5.50
CA LEU A 35 9.42 -10.83 6.47
C LEU A 35 10.52 -11.91 6.53
N PRO A 36 11.74 -11.59 6.98
CA PRO A 36 12.82 -12.56 7.14
C PRO A 36 12.44 -13.79 7.99
N SER A 37 11.49 -13.62 8.91
CA SER A 37 10.90 -14.70 9.72
C SER A 37 9.93 -15.61 8.95
N SER A 38 9.78 -15.45 7.63
CA SER A 38 8.78 -16.12 6.79
C SER A 38 7.33 -15.79 7.13
N VAL A 39 7.09 -14.75 7.92
CA VAL A 39 5.75 -14.24 8.22
C VAL A 39 5.24 -13.42 7.05
N THR A 40 4.03 -13.74 6.59
CA THR A 40 3.29 -12.89 5.66
C THR A 40 2.85 -11.62 6.38
N HIS A 41 3.24 -10.47 5.86
CA HIS A 41 2.95 -9.18 6.46
C HIS A 41 2.33 -8.22 5.45
N PHE A 42 1.44 -7.36 5.92
CA PHE A 42 0.76 -6.38 5.08
C PHE A 42 1.06 -4.97 5.58
N VAL A 43 1.50 -4.11 4.68
CA VAL A 43 1.81 -2.70 4.99
C VAL A 43 1.18 -1.78 3.96
N VAL A 44 0.96 -0.52 4.35
CA VAL A 44 0.45 0.51 3.45
C VAL A 44 1.62 1.32 2.91
N ILE A 45 1.85 1.32 1.60
CA ILE A 45 2.72 2.32 0.96
C ILE A 45 1.91 3.60 0.81
N ALA A 46 2.36 4.66 1.49
CA ALA A 46 1.67 5.95 1.53
C ALA A 46 2.50 7.09 0.94
N GLY A 47 3.71 6.81 0.47
CA GLY A 47 4.58 7.82 -0.13
C GLY A 47 5.86 7.21 -0.70
N LYS A 48 6.72 8.09 -1.19
CA LYS A 48 8.02 7.76 -1.76
C LYS A 48 9.00 8.89 -1.44
N ASP A 49 10.22 8.54 -1.05
CA ASP A 49 11.35 9.46 -0.89
C ASP A 49 12.49 8.99 -1.81
N GLY A 50 12.73 9.75 -2.88
CA GLY A 50 13.62 9.32 -3.96
C GLY A 50 13.18 7.98 -4.57
N PHE A 51 13.97 6.94 -4.37
CA PHE A 51 13.70 5.57 -4.84
C PHE A 51 13.04 4.68 -3.79
N ASP A 52 12.92 5.15 -2.54
CA ASP A 52 12.40 4.35 -1.44
C ASP A 52 10.91 4.59 -1.23
N TYR A 53 10.13 3.52 -1.19
CA TYR A 53 8.74 3.60 -0.75
C TYR A 53 8.66 3.81 0.76
N LEU A 54 7.78 4.71 1.18
CA LEU A 54 7.48 4.95 2.59
C LEU A 54 6.23 4.17 2.98
N VAL A 55 6.37 3.33 4.01
CA VAL A 55 5.31 2.47 4.52
C VAL A 55 4.84 2.89 5.90
N ARG A 56 3.55 2.66 6.13
CA ARG A 56 2.93 2.65 7.45
C ARG A 56 2.53 1.22 7.80
N ASP A 57 2.99 0.76 8.94
CA ASP A 57 2.75 -0.58 9.43
C ASP A 57 1.61 -0.61 10.46
N PRO A 58 0.49 -1.30 10.19
CA PRO A 58 -0.59 -1.46 11.16
C PRO A 58 -0.24 -2.42 12.31
N GLY A 59 0.70 -3.35 12.11
CA GLY A 59 1.02 -4.45 13.02
C GLY A 59 1.55 -4.03 14.39
N ASP A 60 2.14 -2.83 14.47
CA ASP A 60 2.62 -2.22 15.73
C ASP A 60 1.80 -0.98 16.11
N GLY A 61 0.51 -0.97 15.77
CA GLY A 61 -0.41 0.13 16.11
C GLY A 61 -0.08 1.45 15.41
N SER A 62 0.61 1.43 14.26
CA SER A 62 1.12 2.62 13.57
C SER A 62 2.10 3.50 14.36
N ALA A 63 2.65 3.02 15.49
CA ALA A 63 3.46 3.84 16.39
C ALA A 63 4.73 4.40 15.73
N LYS A 64 5.30 3.66 14.77
CA LYS A 64 6.54 4.02 14.06
C LYS A 64 6.36 5.15 13.02
N GLY A 65 5.14 5.50 12.65
CA GLY A 65 4.89 6.45 11.56
C GLY A 65 5.28 5.91 10.19
N LEU A 66 5.72 6.80 9.27
CA LEU A 66 6.20 6.41 7.95
C LEU A 66 7.70 6.09 8.01
N TYR A 67 8.08 4.94 7.44
CA TYR A 67 9.49 4.54 7.33
C TYR A 67 9.76 3.82 6.00
N PRO A 68 11.02 3.78 5.52
CA PRO A 68 11.36 3.12 4.26
C PRO A 68 11.01 1.63 4.24
N LEU A 69 10.36 1.17 3.17
CA LEU A 69 10.01 -0.24 2.92
C LEU A 69 11.24 -1.15 3.00
N ARG A 70 12.41 -0.67 2.54
CA ARG A 70 13.67 -1.41 2.58
C ARG A 70 14.07 -1.86 3.98
N GLU A 71 13.61 -1.19 5.04
CA GLU A 71 13.87 -1.60 6.43
C GLU A 71 13.22 -2.94 6.79
N LEU A 72 12.19 -3.37 6.05
CA LEU A 72 11.59 -4.69 6.22
C LEU A 72 12.49 -5.81 5.65
N GLY A 73 13.43 -5.47 4.77
CA GLY A 73 14.33 -6.45 4.14
C GLY A 73 13.61 -7.45 3.23
N SER A 74 12.45 -7.07 2.67
CA SER A 74 11.53 -7.97 1.98
C SER A 74 11.12 -7.45 0.61
N ASN A 75 10.91 -8.38 -0.32
CA ASN A 75 10.30 -8.09 -1.61
C ASN A 75 8.78 -7.92 -1.48
N ILE A 76 8.20 -7.14 -2.38
CA ILE A 76 6.75 -7.03 -2.56
C ILE A 76 6.25 -8.26 -3.32
N GLU A 77 5.31 -9.00 -2.73
CA GLU A 77 4.75 -10.22 -3.32
C GLU A 77 3.38 -9.99 -3.97
N ALA A 78 2.60 -9.06 -3.44
CA ALA A 78 1.27 -8.74 -3.95
C ALA A 78 0.94 -7.27 -3.71
N LEU A 79 0.04 -6.75 -4.54
CA LEU A 79 -0.44 -5.38 -4.51
C LEU A 79 -1.98 -5.39 -4.47
N ARG A 80 -2.54 -4.55 -3.59
CA ARG A 80 -3.96 -4.23 -3.56
C ARG A 80 -4.16 -2.72 -3.42
N PHE A 81 -5.11 -2.15 -4.14
CA PHE A 81 -5.55 -0.78 -3.88
C PHE A 81 -7.03 -0.59 -4.17
N TYR A 82 -7.54 0.48 -3.60
CA TYR A 82 -8.93 0.88 -3.72
C TYR A 82 -8.99 2.32 -4.21
N GLU A 83 -10.06 2.70 -4.89
CA GLU A 83 -10.28 4.08 -5.31
C GLU A 83 -11.55 4.62 -4.66
N PRO A 84 -11.58 5.91 -4.29
CA PRO A 84 -12.83 6.53 -3.88
C PRO A 84 -13.84 6.51 -5.04
N ILE A 85 -15.09 6.20 -4.73
CA ILE A 85 -16.19 6.37 -5.67
C ILE A 85 -16.41 7.89 -5.78
N ALA A 86 -16.11 8.47 -6.94
CA ALA A 86 -16.36 9.90 -7.15
C ALA A 86 -17.86 10.16 -7.05
N ASN A 87 -18.26 11.19 -6.29
CA ASN A 87 -19.63 11.71 -6.26
C ASN A 87 -19.96 12.29 -7.65
N GLY A 88 -20.29 11.45 -8.63
CA GLY A 88 -20.50 11.88 -10.01
C GLY A 88 -21.01 10.80 -10.97
N ASP A 89 -20.88 9.52 -10.62
CA ASP A 89 -21.37 8.43 -11.46
C ASP A 89 -22.69 7.86 -10.90
N PHE A 90 -23.80 8.56 -11.18
CA PHE A 90 -25.17 8.03 -11.19
C PHE A 90 -25.80 8.28 -12.56
#